data_AF-A0A101W363-F1
#
_entry.id   AF-A0A101W363-F1
#
_cell.length_a   1.000
_cell.length_b   1.000
_cell.length_c   1.000
_cell.angle_alpha   90.00
_cell.angle_beta   90.00
_cell.angle_gamma   90.00
#
_symmetry.space_group_name_H-M   'P 1'
#
loop_
_entity.id
_entity.type
_entity.pdbx_description
1 polymer ?
#
loop_
_entity_poly.entity_id
_entity_poly.type
_entity_poly.pdbx_seq_one_letter_code
_entity_poly.pdbx_strand_id
1 'polypeptide(L)'
;MKIDGIPPVGGVHPVSKTSPVSRNNKNAEQDKVAVSDNAQVYQKLIQKVKELPDVRQDKVQAITEQIARGDFSLDSDSIAESMLSSEKMEGK
;
A
#
# COMPACT_ATOMS: atom_id res chain seq x y z
N MET A 1 30.70 83.77 -21.31
CA MET A 1 30.58 82.43 -21.93
C MET A 1 30.36 81.42 -20.82
N LYS A 2 29.25 80.66 -20.87
CA LYS A 2 28.93 79.59 -19.91
C LYS A 2 29.36 78.29 -20.59
N ILE A 3 30.26 77.53 -19.97
CA ILE A 3 30.67 76.22 -20.49
C ILE A 3 29.82 75.15 -19.79
N ASP A 4 29.08 74.41 -20.60
CA ASP A 4 28.14 73.39 -20.16
C ASP A 4 28.86 72.15 -19.58
N GLY A 5 28.15 71.47 -18.69
CA GLY A 5 28.65 70.45 -17.78
C GLY A 5 29.26 69.19 -18.42
N ILE A 6 30.19 68.60 -17.67
CA ILE A 6 30.86 67.33 -17.98
C ILE A 6 29.86 66.17 -17.76
N PRO A 7 29.66 65.25 -18.71
CA PRO A 7 28.82 64.06 -18.48
C PRO A 7 29.53 63.04 -17.57
N PRO A 8 28.80 62.24 -16.79
CA PRO A 8 29.39 61.36 -15.80
C PRO A 8 30.13 60.18 -16.43
N VAL A 9 31.28 59.86 -15.84
CA VAL A 9 32.06 58.65 -16.09
C VAL A 9 31.31 57.43 -15.55
N GLY A 10 31.11 56.43 -16.40
CA GLY A 10 30.35 55.23 -16.02
C GLY A 10 30.38 54.15 -17.09
N GLY A 11 31.57 53.69 -17.47
CA GLY A 11 31.72 52.50 -18.30
C GLY A 11 31.48 51.24 -17.46
N VAL A 12 30.27 50.70 -17.45
CA VAL A 12 30.02 49.35 -16.94
C VAL A 12 30.05 48.39 -18.13
N HIS A 13 31.09 47.56 -18.18
CA HIS A 13 31.16 46.46 -19.14
C HIS A 13 30.15 45.37 -18.70
N PRO A 14 29.28 44.86 -19.59
CA PRO A 14 28.41 43.76 -19.21
C PRO A 14 29.26 42.49 -19.02
N VAL A 15 29.31 41.95 -17.80
CA VAL A 15 29.91 40.64 -17.56
C VAL A 15 29.01 39.58 -18.21
N SER A 16 29.60 38.76 -19.06
CA SER A 16 28.91 37.67 -19.75
C SER A 16 28.29 36.72 -18.73
N LYS A 17 26.96 36.64 -18.70
CA LYS A 17 26.24 35.57 -17.97
C LYS A 17 26.60 34.24 -18.62
N THR A 18 27.39 33.43 -17.92
CA THR A 18 27.61 32.05 -18.30
C THR A 18 26.28 31.31 -18.26
N SER A 19 25.93 30.67 -19.36
CA SER A 19 24.70 29.87 -19.47
C SER A 19 24.73 28.76 -18.42
N PRO A 20 23.62 28.48 -17.71
CA PRO A 20 23.57 27.33 -16.82
C PRO A 20 23.81 26.08 -17.65
N VAL A 21 24.84 25.30 -17.28
CA VAL A 21 25.05 23.96 -17.84
C VAL A 21 23.75 23.21 -17.66
N SER A 22 23.09 22.91 -18.77
CA SER A 22 21.97 21.98 -18.80
C SER A 22 22.50 20.66 -18.28
N ARG A 23 22.19 20.35 -17.01
CA ARG A 23 22.36 19.01 -16.47
C ARG A 23 21.41 18.14 -17.27
N ASN A 24 21.94 17.55 -18.34
CA ASN A 24 21.35 16.38 -18.95
C ASN A 24 21.38 15.30 -17.86
N ASN A 25 20.31 15.26 -17.07
CA ASN A 25 20.03 14.20 -16.11
C ASN A 25 19.59 12.96 -16.91
N LYS A 26 20.48 12.49 -17.79
CA LYS A 26 20.35 11.20 -18.44
C LYS A 26 20.83 10.20 -17.39
N ASN A 27 19.85 9.54 -16.77
CA ASN A 27 20.00 8.54 -15.70
C ASN A 27 19.94 9.09 -14.27
N ALA A 28 18.86 9.79 -13.91
CA ALA A 28 18.29 9.53 -12.60
C ALA A 28 17.61 8.16 -12.70
N GLU A 29 18.38 7.10 -12.50
CA GLU A 29 17.83 5.78 -12.23
C GLU A 29 16.95 5.94 -10.99
N GLN A 30 15.63 6.02 -11.21
CA GLN A 30 14.67 6.08 -10.12
C GLN A 30 14.75 4.77 -9.37
N ASP A 31 14.94 4.83 -8.06
CA ASP A 31 14.88 3.65 -7.20
C ASP A 31 13.57 2.91 -7.45
N LYS A 32 13.69 1.64 -7.87
CA LYS A 32 12.54 0.77 -8.12
C LYS A 32 12.32 -0.12 -6.90
N VAL A 33 11.14 -0.02 -6.31
CA VAL A 33 10.69 -0.95 -5.27
C VAL A 33 10.09 -2.17 -5.96
N ALA A 34 10.78 -3.32 -5.87
CA ALA A 34 10.24 -4.59 -6.34
C ALA A 34 9.57 -5.33 -5.18
N VAL A 35 8.28 -5.63 -5.32
CA VAL A 35 7.54 -6.49 -4.37
C VAL A 35 7.79 -7.94 -4.76
N SER A 36 8.25 -8.76 -3.81
CA SER A 36 8.48 -10.19 -4.05
C SER A 36 7.20 -10.89 -4.51
N ASP A 37 7.33 -11.92 -5.34
CA ASP A 37 6.17 -12.66 -5.87
C ASP A 37 5.26 -13.19 -4.75
N ASN A 38 5.86 -13.67 -3.66
CA ASN A 38 5.14 -14.13 -2.47
C ASN A 38 4.32 -13.01 -1.81
N ALA A 39 4.86 -11.80 -1.71
CA ALA A 39 4.16 -10.66 -1.13
C ALA A 39 2.98 -10.22 -2.02
N GLN A 40 3.13 -10.27 -3.34
CA GLN A 40 2.03 -9.99 -4.27
C GLN A 40 0.90 -11.02 -4.15
N VAL A 41 1.25 -12.31 -4.03
CA VAL A 41 0.27 -13.39 -3.83
C VAL A 41 -0.46 -13.20 -2.49
N TYR A 42 0.29 -12.93 -1.42
CA TYR A 42 -0.29 -12.69 -0.10
C TYR A 42 -1.27 -11.52 -0.10
N GLN A 43 -0.91 -10.39 -0.71
CA GLN A 43 -1.80 -9.22 -0.81
C GLN A 43 -3.09 -9.55 -1.58
N LYS A 44 -2.99 -10.31 -2.67
CA LYS A 44 -4.17 -10.80 -3.41
C LYS A 44 -5.07 -11.70 -2.56
N LEU A 45 -4.49 -12.57 -1.74
CA LEU A 45 -5.25 -13.43 -0.82
C LEU A 45 -5.97 -12.60 0.25
N ILE A 46 -5.29 -11.63 0.87
CA ILE A 46 -5.91 -10.72 1.84
C ILE A 46 -7.06 -9.93 1.21
N GLN A 47 -6.89 -9.45 -0.02
CA GLN A 47 -7.95 -8.72 -0.72
C GLN A 47 -9.17 -9.63 -0.97
N LYS A 48 -8.96 -10.86 -1.43
CA LYS A 48 -10.05 -11.83 -1.63
C LYS A 48 -10.75 -12.19 -0.32
N VAL A 49 -10.02 -12.32 0.78
CA VAL A 49 -10.62 -12.61 2.09
C VAL A 49 -11.52 -11.47 2.55
N LYS A 50 -11.14 -10.21 2.28
CA LYS A 50 -11.97 -9.03 2.60
C LYS A 50 -13.24 -8.93 1.75
N GLU A 51 -13.24 -9.51 0.56
CA GLU A 51 -14.42 -9.55 -0.32
C GLU A 51 -15.42 -10.63 0.09
N LEU A 52 -15.03 -11.57 0.96
CA LEU A 52 -15.94 -12.58 1.47
C LEU A 52 -16.98 -11.94 2.39
N PRO A 53 -18.23 -12.44 2.38
CA PRO A 53 -19.24 -11.98 3.31
C PRO A 53 -18.85 -12.35 4.74
N ASP A 54 -19.20 -11.46 5.68
CA ASP A 54 -18.96 -11.67 7.11
C ASP A 54 -19.66 -12.95 7.61
N VAL A 55 -20.86 -13.22 7.08
CA VAL A 55 -21.62 -14.44 7.37
C VAL A 55 -21.70 -15.32 6.13
N ARG A 56 -21.29 -16.58 6.30
CA ARG A 56 -21.43 -17.64 5.31
C ARG A 56 -22.83 -18.25 5.33
N GLN A 57 -23.77 -17.54 4.73
CA GLN A 57 -25.19 -17.90 4.74
C GLN A 57 -25.46 -19.30 4.18
N ASP A 58 -24.66 -19.75 3.21
CA ASP A 58 -24.67 -21.09 2.64
C ASP A 58 -24.52 -22.18 3.72
N LYS A 59 -23.51 -22.04 4.59
CA LYS A 59 -23.25 -22.98 5.67
C LYS A 59 -24.32 -22.92 6.74
N VAL A 60 -24.75 -21.72 7.10
CA VAL A 60 -25.78 -21.51 8.13
C VAL A 60 -27.08 -22.23 7.73
N GLN A 61 -27.52 -22.07 6.48
CA GLN A 61 -28.72 -22.74 5.98
C GLN A 61 -28.56 -24.25 5.99
N ALA A 62 -27.45 -24.79 5.47
CA ALA A 62 -27.23 -26.24 5.43
C ALA A 62 -27.27 -26.88 6.83
N ILE A 63 -26.63 -26.24 7.81
CA ILE A 63 -26.63 -26.71 9.21
C ILE A 63 -28.04 -26.58 9.82
N THR A 64 -28.71 -25.45 9.60
CA THR A 64 -30.07 -25.22 10.10
C THR A 64 -31.04 -26.29 9.61
N GLU A 65 -30.93 -26.67 8.33
CA GLU A 65 -31.74 -27.75 7.76
C GLU A 65 -31.40 -29.12 8.36
N GLN A 66 -30.12 -29.43 8.58
CA GLN A 66 -29.72 -30.69 9.24
C GLN A 66 -30.29 -30.77 10.66
N ILE A 67 -30.27 -29.66 11.39
CA ILE A 67 -30.88 -29.57 12.71
C ILE A 67 -32.39 -29.77 12.62
N ALA A 68 -33.07 -29.11 11.67
CA ALA A 68 -34.52 -29.23 11.49
C ALA A 68 -34.95 -30.66 11.11
N ARG A 69 -34.12 -31.40 10.39
CA ARG A 69 -34.34 -32.82 10.05
C ARG A 69 -34.02 -33.78 11.21
N GLY A 70 -33.29 -33.31 12.23
CA GLY A 70 -32.83 -34.15 13.34
C GLY A 70 -31.57 -34.97 13.03
N ASP A 71 -30.94 -34.76 11.88
CA ASP A 71 -29.75 -35.50 11.41
C ASP A 71 -28.43 -34.82 11.81
N PHE A 72 -28.50 -33.72 12.56
CA PHE A 72 -27.31 -33.03 13.04
C PHE A 72 -26.64 -33.85 14.15
N SER A 73 -25.48 -34.45 13.83
CA SER A 73 -24.67 -35.20 14.78
C SER A 73 -23.27 -34.61 14.82
N LEU A 74 -22.76 -34.39 16.04
CA LEU A 74 -21.43 -33.86 16.29
C LEU A 74 -20.67 -34.82 17.21
N ASP A 75 -19.40 -35.05 16.89
CA ASP A 75 -18.54 -35.95 17.64
C ASP A 75 -17.99 -35.26 18.90
N SER A 76 -17.84 -36.02 20.00
CA SER A 76 -17.37 -35.49 21.28
C SER A 76 -15.93 -34.97 21.20
N ASP A 77 -15.10 -35.61 20.38
CA ASP A 77 -13.70 -35.19 20.21
C ASP A 77 -13.62 -33.84 19.48
N SER A 78 -14.48 -33.63 18.48
CA SER A 78 -14.58 -32.35 17.74
C SER A 78 -15.01 -31.19 18.65
N ILE A 79 -15.88 -31.46 19.64
CA ILE A 79 -16.30 -30.47 20.63
C ILE A 79 -15.12 -30.10 21.55
N ALA A 80 -14.41 -31.10 22.08
CA ALA A 80 -13.26 -30.88 22.95
C ALA A 80 -12.13 -30.11 22.24
N GLU A 81 -11.86 -30.45 20.97
CA GLU A 81 -10.87 -29.75 20.15
C GLU A 81 -11.26 -28.28 19.92
N SER A 82 -12.54 -28.01 19.65
CA SER A 82 -13.04 -26.65 19.46
C SER A 82 -12.88 -25.80 20.73
N MET A 83 -13.15 -26.37 21.90
CA MET A 83 -12.96 -25.71 23.20
C MET A 83 -11.49 -25.36 23.46
N LEU A 84 -10.58 -26.28 23.17
CA LEU A 84 -9.14 -26.07 23.36
C LEU A 84 -8.54 -25.10 22.31
N SER A 85 -9.10 -25.09 21.09
CA SER A 85 -8.62 -24.22 20.02
C SER A 85 -8.92 -22.74 20.27
N SER A 86 -10.02 -22.40 20.95
CA SER A 86 -10.32 -21.01 21.32
C SER A 86 -9.27 -20.41 22.27
N GLU A 87 -8.77 -21.19 23.23
CA GLU A 87 -7.77 -20.72 24.19
C GLU A 87 -6.40 -20.44 23.55
N LYS A 88 -6.02 -21.21 22.51
CA LYS A 88 -4.75 -21.00 21.80
C LYS A 88 -4.70 -19.68 21.01
N MET A 89 -5.85 -19.07 20.73
CA MET A 89 -5.93 -17.80 19.99
C MET A 89 -5.88 -16.57 20.90
N GLU A 90 -6.12 -16.71 22.21
CA GLU A 90 -6.07 -15.61 23.19
C GLU A 90 -4.68 -15.43 23.84
N GLY A 91 -3.74 -16.34 23.57
CA GLY A 91 -2.37 -16.32 24.12
C GLY A 91 -1.33 -15.54 23.30
N LYS A 92 -1.72 -14.55 22.49
CA LYS A 92 -0.79 -13.70 21.73
C LYS A 92 -1.02 -12.22 21.94
#